data_AF-A0A2W1AF79-F1
#
_entry.id   AF-A0A2W1AF79-F1
#
_cell.length_a   1.000
_cell.length_b   1.000
_cell.length_c   1.000
_cell.angle_alpha   90.00
_cell.angle_beta   90.00
_cell.angle_gamma   90.00
#
_symmetry.space_group_name_H-M   'P 1'
#
loop_
_entity.id
_entity.type
_entity.pdbx_description
1 polymer ?
#
loop_
_entity_poly.entity_id
_entity_poly.type
_entity_poly.pdbx_seq_one_letter_code
_entity_poly.pdbx_strand_id
1 'polypeptide(L)'
;FKMVWQDIDEITRALVSGEIWIAIGGNYITQNCIDAGATNIEFATPAAHDIMGWVDGQCIIKNEQYDKNPDAVLSWMEHYHSAESQVKVIGNTWLASTSRACLDGLEKAFPDGKERVAKLAARDTSTVDKMSLLRPLANPGPFQDAWAEFLAAG
;
A
#
# COMPACT_ATOMS: atom_id res chain seq x y z
N PHE A 1 11.21 -22.52 5.62
CA PHE A 1 11.15 -21.07 5.29
C PHE A 1 10.07 -20.43 6.17
N LYS A 2 10.28 -19.26 6.81
CA LYS A 2 9.21 -18.60 7.59
C LYS A 2 8.52 -17.55 6.71
N MET A 3 7.30 -17.87 6.28
CA MET A 3 6.43 -16.92 5.59
C MET A 3 5.59 -16.20 6.64
N VAL A 4 5.75 -14.88 6.76
CA VAL A 4 4.84 -14.03 7.52
C VAL A 4 3.92 -13.35 6.51
N TRP A 5 2.61 -13.64 6.57
CA TRP A 5 1.64 -13.14 5.60
C TRP A 5 0.68 -12.16 6.27
N GLN A 6 0.61 -10.94 5.74
CA GLN A 6 -0.33 -9.87 6.13
C GLN A 6 -0.25 -9.32 7.56
N ASP A 7 0.65 -9.81 8.42
CA ASP A 7 0.95 -9.18 9.70
C ASP A 7 2.10 -8.17 9.55
N ILE A 8 1.74 -6.91 9.29
CA ILE A 8 2.70 -5.83 9.03
C ILE A 8 3.59 -5.58 10.26
N ASP A 9 3.05 -5.72 11.47
CA ASP A 9 3.79 -5.49 12.71
C ASP A 9 4.80 -6.60 12.95
N GLU A 10 4.41 -7.87 12.71
CA GLU A 10 5.35 -8.99 12.77
C GLU A 10 6.46 -8.87 11.71
N ILE A 11 6.11 -8.52 10.47
CA ILE A 11 7.10 -8.32 9.39
C ILE A 11 8.08 -7.21 9.78
N THR A 12 7.57 -6.07 10.26
CA THR A 12 8.40 -4.93 10.69
C THR A 12 9.35 -5.35 11.80
N ARG A 13 8.85 -6.02 12.85
CA ARG A 13 9.67 -6.52 13.96
C ARG A 13 10.75 -7.49 13.47
N ALA A 14 10.39 -8.42 12.59
CA ALA A 14 11.31 -9.44 12.08
C ALA A 14 12.42 -8.81 11.22
N LEU A 15 12.11 -7.79 10.41
CA LEU A 15 13.11 -7.03 9.65
C LEU A 15 14.04 -6.22 10.55
N VAL A 16 13.47 -5.46 11.49
CA VAL A 16 14.24 -4.59 12.41
C VAL A 16 15.18 -5.42 13.31
N SER A 17 14.74 -6.59 13.77
CA SER A 17 15.55 -7.50 14.59
C SER A 17 16.58 -8.32 13.79
N GLY A 18 16.49 -8.34 12.46
CA GLY A 18 17.32 -9.18 11.60
C GLY A 18 16.92 -10.66 11.57
N GLU A 19 15.75 -11.02 12.12
CA GLU A 19 15.18 -12.38 12.02
C GLU A 19 14.95 -12.76 10.54
N ILE A 20 14.54 -11.80 9.71
CA ILE A 20 14.42 -11.96 8.26
C ILE A 20 15.21 -10.88 7.53
N TRP A 21 15.77 -11.23 6.37
CA TRP A 21 16.61 -10.33 5.57
C TRP A 21 15.85 -9.70 4.40
N ILE A 22 14.76 -10.33 3.96
CA ILE A 22 13.96 -9.92 2.81
C ILE A 22 12.49 -10.12 3.15
N ALA A 23 11.65 -9.13 2.83
CA ALA A 23 10.21 -9.22 2.84
C ALA A 23 9.65 -8.76 1.48
N ILE A 24 8.55 -9.37 1.04
CA ILE A 24 7.80 -8.95 -0.15
C ILE A 24 6.54 -8.24 0.35
N GLY A 25 6.39 -6.95 0.02
CA GLY A 25 5.26 -6.14 0.48
C GLY A 25 5.30 -4.72 -0.05
N GLY A 26 4.50 -3.83 0.55
CA GLY A 26 4.44 -2.42 0.16
C GLY A 26 5.56 -1.57 0.78
N ASN A 27 5.79 -0.39 0.18
CA ASN A 27 6.76 0.61 0.63
C ASN A 27 6.53 1.07 2.09
N TYR A 28 5.28 1.06 2.56
CA TYR A 28 4.92 1.40 3.94
C TYR A 28 5.65 0.54 4.99
N ILE A 29 6.02 -0.70 4.67
CA ILE A 29 6.78 -1.59 5.58
C ILE A 29 8.18 -1.02 5.84
N THR A 30 8.84 -0.52 4.79
CA THR A 30 10.17 0.12 4.92
C THR A 30 10.09 1.33 5.82
N GLN A 31 9.03 2.13 5.68
CA GLN A 31 8.85 3.28 6.55
C GLN A 31 8.61 2.88 8.01
N ASN A 32 7.76 1.88 8.28
CA ASN A 32 7.56 1.38 9.65
C ASN A 32 8.88 0.91 10.28
N CYS A 33 9.77 0.30 9.49
CA CYS A 33 11.10 -0.08 9.96
C CYS A 33 11.97 1.15 10.30
N ILE A 34 11.95 2.18 9.46
CA ILE A 34 12.68 3.44 9.69
C ILE A 34 12.15 4.16 10.93
N ASP A 35 10.83 4.23 11.10
CA ASP A 35 10.19 4.83 12.27
C ASP A 35 10.51 4.06 13.56
N ALA A 36 10.75 2.74 13.44
CA ALA A 36 11.25 1.88 14.51
C ALA A 36 12.78 1.99 14.74
N GLY A 37 13.49 2.84 13.97
CA GLY A 37 14.91 3.13 14.13
C GLY A 37 15.86 2.34 13.24
N ALA A 38 15.36 1.56 12.27
CA ALA A 38 16.23 0.88 11.31
C ALA A 38 16.89 1.87 10.35
N THR A 39 18.20 1.70 10.12
CA THR A 39 18.99 2.57 9.21
C THR A 39 19.52 1.83 7.98
N ASN A 40 19.19 0.55 7.85
CA ASN A 40 19.75 -0.39 6.86
C ASN A 40 18.66 -1.14 6.06
N ILE A 41 17.43 -0.62 6.06
CA ILE A 41 16.29 -1.21 5.35
C ILE A 41 15.91 -0.27 4.20
N GLU A 42 15.77 -0.82 3.00
CA GLU A 42 15.39 -0.09 1.80
C GLU A 42 14.28 -0.82 1.04
N PHE A 43 13.46 -0.06 0.33
CA PHE A 43 12.44 -0.59 -0.58
C PHE A 43 12.99 -0.64 -1.99
N ALA A 44 12.89 -1.79 -2.66
CA ALA A 44 13.29 -1.96 -4.04
C ALA A 44 12.15 -2.53 -4.89
N THR A 45 11.88 -1.89 -6.02
CA THR A 45 10.95 -2.38 -7.02
C THR A 45 11.69 -3.27 -8.03
N PRO A 46 11.26 -4.52 -8.28
CA PRO A 46 11.90 -5.38 -9.27
C PRO A 46 11.87 -4.77 -10.67
N ALA A 47 13.03 -4.62 -11.31
CA ALA A 47 13.13 -3.98 -12.63
C ALA A 47 12.69 -4.88 -13.80
N ALA A 48 12.77 -6.21 -13.63
CA ALA A 48 12.72 -7.20 -14.71
C ALA A 48 11.35 -7.88 -14.92
N HIS A 49 10.37 -7.63 -14.05
CA HIS A 49 9.10 -8.36 -14.07
C HIS A 49 7.91 -7.42 -13.87
N ASP A 50 6.74 -7.88 -14.30
CA ASP A 50 5.47 -7.24 -13.97
C ASP A 50 5.29 -7.25 -12.45
N ILE A 51 4.76 -6.14 -11.93
CA ILE A 51 4.56 -5.93 -10.51
C ILE A 51 3.06 -5.99 -10.24
N MET A 52 2.68 -6.59 -9.12
CA MET A 52 1.30 -6.55 -8.67
C MET A 52 0.92 -5.12 -8.26
N GLY A 53 -0.05 -4.53 -8.94
CA GLY A 53 -0.71 -3.31 -8.51
C GLY A 53 -1.98 -3.63 -7.73
N TRP A 54 -2.31 -2.81 -6.74
CA TRP A 54 -3.61 -2.81 -6.08
C TRP A 54 -4.09 -1.37 -5.85
N VAL A 55 -5.40 -1.22 -5.71
CA VAL A 55 -6.04 0.05 -5.38
C VAL A 55 -7.07 -0.23 -4.30
N ASP A 56 -6.86 0.37 -3.13
CA ASP A 56 -7.86 0.38 -2.07
C ASP A 56 -8.88 1.48 -2.38
N GLY A 57 -10.08 1.05 -2.80
CA GLY A 57 -11.22 1.93 -3.03
C GLY A 57 -12.15 1.96 -1.83
N GLN A 58 -12.65 3.13 -1.48
CA GLN A 58 -13.73 3.29 -0.52
C GLN A 58 -15.07 3.10 -1.24
N CYS A 59 -15.91 2.23 -0.69
CA CYS A 59 -17.24 1.94 -1.22
C CYS A 59 -18.30 2.23 -0.17
N ILE A 60 -19.41 2.82 -0.59
CA ILE A 60 -20.61 2.93 0.24
C ILE A 60 -21.44 1.66 0.05
N ILE A 61 -21.64 0.90 1.12
CA ILE A 61 -22.55 -0.24 1.11
C ILE A 61 -23.96 0.28 1.35
N LYS A 62 -24.90 -0.05 0.45
CA LYS A 62 -26.32 0.18 0.69
C LYS A 62 -26.77 -0.71 1.84
N ASN A 63 -27.00 -0.11 2.98
CA ASN A 63 -27.42 -0.78 4.21
C ASN A 63 -28.28 0.18 5.04
N GLU A 64 -28.76 -0.30 6.19
CA GLU A 64 -29.61 0.53 7.07
C GLU A 64 -28.95 1.84 7.52
N GLN A 65 -27.61 1.92 7.60
CA GLN A 65 -26.93 3.15 7.99
C GLN A 65 -27.04 4.20 6.88
N TYR A 66 -26.83 3.78 5.62
CA TYR A 66 -27.03 4.64 4.45
C TYR A 66 -28.50 5.06 4.33
N ASP A 67 -29.45 4.15 4.53
CA ASP A 67 -30.88 4.46 4.41
C ASP A 67 -31.37 5.40 5.53
N LYS A 68 -30.78 5.32 6.73
CA LYS A 68 -31.11 6.20 7.87
C LYS A 68 -30.55 7.61 7.72
N ASN A 69 -29.37 7.78 7.12
CA ASN A 69 -28.74 9.09 6.97
C ASN A 69 -27.77 9.16 5.78
N PRO A 70 -28.28 9.26 4.55
CA PRO A 70 -27.44 9.29 3.35
C PRO A 70 -26.56 10.55 3.30
N ASP A 71 -27.06 11.70 3.77
CA ASP A 71 -26.34 12.97 3.75
C ASP A 71 -25.08 12.95 4.62
N ALA A 72 -25.14 12.31 5.80
CA ALA A 72 -23.96 12.17 6.65
C ALA A 72 -22.90 11.26 6.02
N VAL A 73 -23.31 10.16 5.36
CA VAL A 73 -22.39 9.26 4.67
C VAL A 73 -21.70 9.99 3.51
N LEU A 74 -22.47 10.72 2.70
CA LEU A 74 -21.91 11.48 1.58
C LEU A 74 -21.00 12.62 2.05
N SER A 75 -21.39 13.35 3.09
CA SER A 75 -20.56 14.42 3.68
C SER A 75 -19.25 13.88 4.24
N TRP A 76 -19.25 12.70 4.87
CA TRP A 76 -18.02 12.05 5.30
C TRP A 76 -17.13 11.66 4.12
N MET A 77 -17.70 11.13 3.05
CA MET A 77 -16.94 10.78 1.85
C MET A 77 -16.30 12.03 1.21
N GLU A 78 -17.03 13.14 1.11
CA GLU A 78 -16.49 14.41 0.63
C GLU A 78 -15.36 14.92 1.52
N HIS A 79 -15.56 14.88 2.85
CA HIS A 79 -14.52 15.27 3.79
C HIS A 79 -13.27 14.39 3.66
N TYR A 80 -13.44 13.07 3.64
CA TYR A 80 -12.35 12.10 3.54
C TYR A 80 -11.56 12.27 2.24
N HIS A 81 -12.24 12.48 1.11
CA HIS A 81 -11.62 12.65 -0.21
C HIS A 81 -11.15 14.09 -0.50
N SER A 82 -11.33 15.04 0.42
CA SER A 82 -10.74 16.36 0.30
C SER A 82 -9.21 16.27 0.27
N ALA A 83 -8.56 17.17 -0.48
CA ALA A 83 -7.10 17.19 -0.57
C ALA A 83 -6.45 17.35 0.81
N GLU A 84 -7.02 18.16 1.69
CA GLU A 84 -6.51 18.38 3.04
C GLU A 84 -6.52 17.09 3.87
N SER A 85 -7.65 16.37 3.89
CA SER A 85 -7.77 15.11 4.62
C SER A 85 -6.84 14.05 4.04
N GLN A 86 -6.78 13.94 2.71
CA GLN A 86 -5.89 12.99 2.05
C GLN A 86 -4.41 13.28 2.34
N VAL A 87 -3.99 14.55 2.36
CA VAL A 87 -2.61 14.93 2.73
C VAL A 87 -2.26 14.45 4.14
N LYS A 88 -3.20 14.59 5.10
CA LYS A 88 -3.01 14.11 6.47
C LYS A 88 -2.93 12.58 6.54
N VAL A 89 -3.87 11.88 5.90
CA VAL A 89 -3.92 10.41 5.90
C VAL A 89 -2.68 9.82 5.22
N ILE A 90 -2.37 10.26 4.01
CA ILE A 90 -1.25 9.76 3.22
C ILE A 90 0.10 10.15 3.84
N GLY A 91 0.19 11.36 4.41
CA GLY A 91 1.36 11.80 5.16
C GLY A 91 1.67 10.92 6.38
N ASN A 92 0.65 10.30 6.98
CA ASN A 92 0.86 9.42 8.14
C ASN A 92 0.98 7.94 7.78
N THR A 93 0.32 7.50 6.70
CA THR A 93 0.25 6.07 6.33
C THR A 93 1.30 5.64 5.32
N TRP A 94 1.91 6.59 4.60
CA TRP A 94 2.88 6.31 3.53
C TRP A 94 2.34 5.38 2.43
N LEU A 95 1.03 5.38 2.24
CA LEU A 95 0.37 4.78 1.07
C LEU A 95 0.49 5.72 -0.14
N ALA A 96 0.48 5.17 -1.34
CA ALA A 96 0.43 5.98 -2.56
C ALA A 96 -0.95 6.64 -2.71
N SER A 97 -0.98 7.89 -3.20
CA SER A 97 -2.22 8.58 -3.57
C SER A 97 -2.35 8.69 -5.09
N THR A 98 -3.55 8.43 -5.60
CA THR A 98 -3.92 8.69 -7.00
C THR A 98 -4.32 10.14 -7.26
N SER A 99 -4.46 10.95 -6.20
CA SER A 99 -4.89 12.36 -6.30
C SER A 99 -3.72 13.31 -6.47
N ARG A 100 -3.62 13.99 -7.63
CA ARG A 100 -2.61 15.03 -7.86
C ARG A 100 -2.66 16.14 -6.80
N ALA A 101 -3.86 16.56 -6.42
CA ALA A 101 -4.05 17.60 -5.40
C ALA A 101 -3.50 17.16 -4.03
N CYS A 102 -3.64 15.88 -3.68
CA CYS A 102 -3.02 15.33 -2.49
C CYS A 102 -1.48 15.37 -2.60
N LEU A 103 -0.92 14.91 -3.72
CA LEU A 103 0.53 14.89 -3.93
C LEU A 103 1.15 16.30 -3.86
N ASP A 104 0.52 17.28 -4.51
CA ASP A 104 0.96 18.68 -4.46
C ASP A 104 0.82 19.27 -3.05
N GLY A 105 -0.16 18.81 -2.28
CA GLY A 105 -0.34 19.16 -0.87
C GLY A 105 0.74 18.57 0.02
N LEU A 106 1.14 17.31 -0.20
CA LEU A 106 2.22 16.65 0.55
C LEU A 106 3.55 17.38 0.37
N GLU A 107 3.88 17.82 -0.85
CA GLU A 107 5.10 18.57 -1.14
C GLU A 107 5.20 19.86 -0.33
N LYS A 108 4.05 20.50 -0.03
CA LYS A 108 3.96 21.77 0.68
C LYS A 108 3.81 21.62 2.19
N ALA A 109 3.10 20.58 2.63
CA ALA A 109 2.68 20.42 4.02
C ALA A 109 3.77 19.83 4.93
N PHE A 110 4.76 19.11 4.36
CA PHE A 110 5.78 18.41 5.14
C PHE A 110 7.20 18.89 4.79
N PRO A 111 8.12 18.99 5.78
CA PRO A 111 9.51 19.38 5.53
C PRO A 111 10.25 18.46 4.55
N ASP A 112 9.92 17.16 4.56
CA ASP A 112 10.44 16.11 3.68
C ASP A 112 9.55 15.87 2.44
N GLY A 113 8.59 16.75 2.18
CA GLY A 113 7.49 16.54 1.23
C GLY A 113 7.95 16.14 -0.17
N LYS A 114 9.06 16.69 -0.67
CA LYS A 114 9.63 16.31 -1.98
C LYS A 114 10.10 14.86 -2.03
N GLU A 115 10.80 14.40 -1.00
CA GLU A 115 11.29 13.02 -0.91
C GLU A 115 10.11 12.06 -0.75
N ARG A 116 9.16 12.42 0.10
CA ARG A 116 7.91 11.68 0.31
C ARG A 116 7.12 11.56 -0.99
N VAL A 117 6.94 12.64 -1.74
CA VAL A 117 6.32 12.59 -3.06
C VAL A 117 7.12 11.72 -4.03
N ALA A 118 8.45 11.77 -4.03
CA ALA A 118 9.25 10.88 -4.88
C ALA A 118 9.07 9.38 -4.55
N LYS A 119 8.90 9.04 -3.27
CA LYS A 119 8.66 7.65 -2.80
C LYS A 119 7.23 7.17 -3.00
N LEU A 120 6.24 8.04 -2.80
CA LEU A 120 4.80 7.71 -2.83
C LEU A 120 4.17 7.91 -4.19
N ALA A 121 4.59 8.96 -4.89
CA ALA A 121 4.15 9.19 -6.25
C ALA A 121 5.01 8.32 -7.14
N ALA A 122 4.42 7.26 -7.67
CA ALA A 122 4.83 6.68 -8.94
C ALA A 122 4.67 7.72 -10.07
N ARG A 123 5.37 8.87 -9.99
CA ARG A 123 5.59 9.79 -11.11
C ARG A 123 6.55 9.18 -12.13
N ASP A 124 7.24 8.12 -11.75
CA ASP A 124 7.91 7.23 -12.69
C ASP A 124 6.86 6.35 -13.37
N THR A 125 6.38 6.82 -14.53
CA THR A 125 5.46 6.08 -15.39
C THR A 125 6.01 4.70 -15.76
N SER A 126 7.34 4.51 -15.74
CA SER A 126 7.95 3.22 -16.07
C SER A 126 7.64 2.11 -15.07
N THR A 127 7.28 2.45 -13.83
CA THR A 127 6.80 1.49 -12.83
C THR A 127 5.30 1.22 -13.03
N VAL A 128 4.51 2.25 -13.30
CA VAL A 128 3.06 2.12 -13.55
C VAL A 128 2.79 1.25 -14.79
N ASP A 129 3.58 1.40 -15.85
CA ASP A 129 3.44 0.60 -17.08
C ASP A 129 3.71 -0.90 -16.86
N LYS A 130 4.41 -1.25 -15.77
CA LYS A 130 4.68 -2.64 -15.35
C LYS A 130 3.70 -3.15 -14.30
N MET A 131 2.85 -2.28 -13.76
CA MET A 131 1.86 -2.68 -12.76
C MET A 131 0.66 -3.34 -13.43
N SER A 132 0.33 -4.54 -12.98
CA SER A 132 -0.90 -5.23 -13.36
C SER A 132 -1.82 -5.36 -12.15
N LEU A 133 -3.05 -4.89 -12.29
CA LEU A 133 -4.10 -5.19 -11.32
C LEU A 133 -4.42 -6.69 -11.38
N LEU A 134 -4.47 -7.33 -10.22
CA LEU A 134 -4.93 -8.71 -10.13
C LEU A 134 -6.35 -8.81 -10.70
N ARG A 135 -6.53 -9.68 -11.68
CA ARG A 135 -7.85 -10.01 -12.23
C ARG A 135 -8.32 -11.31 -11.58
N PRO A 136 -9.64 -11.46 -11.35
CA PRO A 136 -10.19 -12.76 -10.97
C PRO A 136 -9.72 -13.83 -11.95
N LEU A 137 -9.13 -14.91 -11.43
CA LEU A 137 -8.70 -16.03 -12.26
C LEU A 137 -9.93 -16.76 -12.79
N ALA A 138 -10.01 -16.94 -14.10
CA ALA A 138 -11.10 -17.69 -14.72
C ALA A 138 -11.12 -19.17 -14.28
N ASN A 139 -9.95 -19.71 -13.95
CA ASN A 139 -9.79 -21.04 -13.37
C ASN A 139 -8.73 -20.98 -12.25
N PRO A 140 -9.12 -20.92 -10.97
CA PRO A 140 -8.19 -20.76 -9.86
C PRO A 140 -7.47 -22.07 -9.45
N GLY A 141 -7.97 -23.24 -9.87
CA GLY A 141 -7.47 -24.55 -9.42
C GLY A 141 -5.95 -24.72 -9.59
N PRO A 142 -5.39 -24.48 -10.80
CA PRO A 142 -3.95 -24.61 -11.02
C PRO A 142 -3.09 -23.68 -10.14
N PHE A 143 -3.59 -22.48 -9.82
CA PHE A 143 -2.88 -21.56 -8.93
C PHE A 143 -2.90 -22.07 -7.49
N GLN A 144 -4.03 -22.60 -7.03
CA GLN A 144 -4.17 -23.20 -5.70
C GLN A 144 -3.28 -24.44 -5.54
N ASP A 145 -3.22 -25.30 -6.57
CA ASP A 145 -2.38 -26.50 -6.56
C ASP A 145 -0.89 -26.12 -6.49
N ALA A 146 -0.45 -25.15 -7.31
CA ALA A 146 0.93 -24.66 -7.28
C ALA A 146 1.29 -24.01 -5.94
N TRP A 147 0.35 -23.28 -5.32
CA TRP A 147 0.53 -22.71 -4.00
C TRP A 147 0.66 -23.79 -2.92
N ALA A 148 -0.18 -24.83 -2.97
CA ALA A 148 -0.11 -25.95 -2.05
C ALA A 148 1.21 -26.72 -2.19
N GLU A 149 1.69 -26.94 -3.41
CA GLU A 149 2.99 -27.55 -3.70
C GLU A 149 4.14 -26.72 -3.09
N PHE A 150 4.11 -25.40 -3.28
CA PHE A 150 5.11 -24.50 -2.70
C PHE A 150 5.14 -24.58 -1.17
N LEU A 151 3.98 -24.58 -0.52
CA LEU A 151 3.89 -24.68 0.94
C LEU A 151 4.36 -26.04 1.46
N ALA A 152 4.12 -27.13 0.71
CA ALA A 152 4.56 -28.47 1.08
C ALA A 152 6.08 -28.68 0.91
N ALA A 153 6.74 -27.87 0.07
CA ALA A 153 8.17 -27.94 -0.18
C ALA A 153 9.03 -27.20 0.87
N GLY A 154 8.42 -26.47 1.80
CA GLY A 154 9.05 -25.49 2.69
C GLY A 154 9.32 -25.91 4.14
#